data_AF-A0A0T9Q9B2-F1
#
_entry.id   AF-A0A0T9Q9B2-F1
#
_cell.length_a   1.000
_cell.length_b   1.000
_cell.length_c   1.000
_cell.angle_alpha   90.00
_cell.angle_beta   90.00
_cell.angle_gamma   90.00
#
_symmetry.space_group_name_H-M   'P 1'
#
loop_
_entity.id
_entity.type
_entity.pdbx_description
1 polymer ?
#
loop_
_entity_poly.entity_id
_entity_poly.type
_entity_poly.pdbx_seq_one_letter_code
_entity_poly.pdbx_strand_id
1 'polypeptide(L)'
;MKWLEESIMVKRGVGAGRKPVTHHLTEEMQKEFHYTIGPYSTPVLTIEPGDRVIVDTRDAFEGAINSEQDIPSQLLKMPFLNPQNGPIMVNGAEKGDVIAVYIESMLPRGVNPHGICAMIPHFGGLTGTDLTAMLNDPLPEKVRMIKLDSEKVYWSERHTLPYKPHIGTLSVSPEIDSINSLTPDNHGGNMDVPDIGPGSITYLPVRSPGGRLFIGDAHACQGDGEICGTAVEFASITTIKVDLIKNWPLSWPRMENAETIMSIGSARPLEDATRIAYRDLIYWLVDDFGFEQWDAYMLLSQCGKVRLGNMVDPKYTVGAMLNKELLAQ
;
A
#
# COMPACT_ATOMS: atom_id res chain seq x y z
N MET A 1 -2.12 8.74 19.79
CA MET A 1 -2.46 9.59 18.62
C MET A 1 -1.94 11.03 18.70
N LYS A 2 -1.30 11.49 19.78
CA LYS A 2 -0.81 12.89 19.89
C LYS A 2 0.10 13.34 18.74
N TRP A 3 0.92 12.43 18.21
CA TRP A 3 1.80 12.73 17.08
C TRP A 3 1.07 13.25 15.83
N LEU A 4 -0.22 12.94 15.66
CA LEU A 4 -1.02 13.44 14.53
C LEU A 4 -1.14 14.97 14.54
N GLU A 5 -1.12 15.61 15.72
CA GLU A 5 -1.14 17.08 15.85
C GLU A 5 0.01 17.72 15.07
N GLU A 6 1.16 17.04 15.02
CA GLU A 6 2.37 17.52 14.34
C GLU A 6 2.52 16.99 12.91
N SER A 7 1.63 16.09 12.46
CA SER A 7 1.68 15.46 11.14
C SER A 7 1.46 16.45 10.00
N ILE A 8 2.00 16.14 8.83
CA ILE A 8 1.85 16.97 7.63
C ILE A 8 0.37 17.03 7.21
N MET A 9 -0.36 15.92 7.34
CA MET A 9 -1.79 15.83 7.03
C MET A 9 -2.61 16.81 7.88
N VAL A 10 -2.39 16.87 9.19
CA VAL A 10 -3.16 17.77 10.07
C VAL A 10 -2.75 19.22 9.90
N LYS A 11 -1.46 19.50 9.71
CA LYS A 11 -0.94 20.87 9.55
C LYS A 11 -1.28 21.51 8.21
N ARG A 12 -1.39 20.72 7.13
CA ARG A 12 -1.55 21.22 5.76
C ARG A 12 -2.82 20.75 5.06
N GLY A 13 -3.50 19.73 5.58
CA GLY A 13 -4.73 19.19 5.02
C GLY A 13 -5.89 20.17 5.12
N VAL A 14 -6.56 20.43 3.99
CA VAL A 14 -7.66 21.40 3.93
C VAL A 14 -8.92 20.93 4.68
N GLY A 15 -9.01 19.63 4.99
CA GLY A 15 -10.07 19.02 5.78
C GLY A 15 -9.86 19.04 7.29
N ALA A 16 -8.72 19.53 7.77
CA ALA A 16 -8.43 19.59 9.21
C ALA A 16 -9.50 20.42 9.96
N GLY A 17 -9.99 19.88 11.09
CA GLY A 17 -11.03 20.52 11.90
C GLY A 17 -12.48 20.33 11.41
N ARG A 18 -12.70 19.75 10.23
CA ARG A 18 -14.06 19.39 9.77
C ARG A 18 -14.66 18.29 10.65
N LYS A 19 -15.98 18.32 10.82
CA LYS A 19 -16.75 17.14 11.25
C LYS A 19 -16.90 16.21 10.03
N PRO A 20 -16.22 15.05 10.00
CA PRO A 20 -16.17 14.23 8.79
C PRO A 20 -17.51 13.57 8.51
N VAL A 21 -17.83 13.39 7.23
CA VAL A 21 -18.84 12.41 6.81
C VAL A 21 -18.15 11.04 6.76
N THR A 22 -18.82 10.00 7.26
CA THR A 22 -18.34 8.62 7.14
C THR A 22 -19.12 7.91 6.05
N HIS A 23 -18.41 7.52 5.00
CA HIS A 23 -18.95 6.77 3.87
C HIS A 23 -18.71 5.28 4.06
N HIS A 24 -19.61 4.45 3.55
CA HIS A 24 -19.47 2.98 3.57
C HIS A 24 -19.33 2.50 2.13
N LEU A 25 -18.11 2.19 1.71
CA LEU A 25 -17.81 1.64 0.39
C LEU A 25 -17.95 0.12 0.48
N THR A 26 -19.20 -0.34 0.45
CA THR A 26 -19.57 -1.76 0.41
C THR A 26 -19.34 -2.35 -0.98
N GLU A 27 -19.39 -3.68 -1.09
CA GLU A 27 -19.35 -4.36 -2.40
C GLU A 27 -20.49 -3.90 -3.32
N GLU A 28 -21.68 -3.60 -2.77
CA GLU A 28 -22.83 -3.09 -3.54
C GLU A 28 -22.56 -1.69 -4.14
N MET A 29 -21.89 -0.81 -3.39
CA MET A 29 -21.48 0.51 -3.88
C MET A 29 -20.36 0.37 -4.92
N GLN A 30 -19.40 -0.51 -4.67
CA GLN A 30 -18.27 -0.76 -5.57
C GLN A 30 -18.73 -1.32 -6.93
N LYS A 31 -19.72 -2.21 -6.93
CA LYS A 31 -20.22 -2.96 -8.10
C LYS A 31 -19.17 -3.90 -8.69
N GLU A 32 -18.17 -3.36 -9.38
CA GLU A 32 -17.08 -4.10 -9.99
C GLU A 32 -15.74 -3.69 -9.37
N PHE A 33 -14.91 -4.68 -9.04
CA PHE A 33 -13.53 -4.43 -8.62
C PHE A 33 -12.64 -4.30 -9.85
N HIS A 34 -11.60 -3.48 -9.75
CA HIS A 34 -10.72 -3.18 -10.88
C HIS A 34 -9.38 -3.90 -10.74
N TYR A 35 -8.85 -4.39 -11.87
CA TYR A 35 -7.49 -4.94 -11.98
C TYR A 35 -6.54 -3.99 -12.71
N THR A 36 -6.99 -2.75 -12.93
CA THR A 36 -6.18 -1.65 -13.44
C THR A 36 -6.60 -0.33 -12.78
N ILE A 37 -5.60 0.50 -12.52
CA ILE A 37 -5.65 1.76 -11.81
C ILE A 37 -5.32 2.87 -12.81
N GLY A 38 -6.32 3.70 -13.13
CA GLY A 38 -6.20 4.73 -14.16
C GLY A 38 -7.41 5.66 -14.25
N PRO A 39 -7.39 6.62 -15.20
CA PRO A 39 -8.41 7.66 -15.29
C PRO A 39 -9.71 7.19 -15.96
N TYR A 40 -9.77 5.95 -16.42
CA TYR A 40 -10.85 5.42 -17.26
C TYR A 40 -11.99 4.79 -16.47
N SER A 41 -11.74 4.36 -15.23
CA SER A 41 -12.76 3.71 -14.38
C SER A 41 -13.86 4.69 -13.98
N THR A 42 -15.10 4.21 -13.90
CA THR A 42 -16.24 5.00 -13.42
C THR A 42 -16.11 5.24 -11.92
N PRO A 43 -16.18 6.50 -11.43
CA PRO A 43 -16.15 6.78 -10.00
C PRO A 43 -17.27 6.08 -9.22
N VAL A 44 -16.92 5.48 -8.08
CA VAL A 44 -17.86 4.78 -7.19
C VAL A 44 -18.29 5.63 -5.99
N LEU A 45 -17.45 6.59 -5.60
CA LEU A 45 -17.66 7.45 -4.44
C LEU A 45 -17.02 8.83 -4.67
N THR A 46 -17.65 9.89 -4.16
CA THR A 46 -17.06 11.24 -4.08
C THR A 46 -17.12 11.71 -2.64
N ILE A 47 -16.00 12.22 -2.12
CA ILE A 47 -15.86 12.65 -0.73
C ILE A 47 -15.29 14.06 -0.64
N GLU A 48 -15.48 14.70 0.52
CA GLU A 48 -14.79 15.94 0.85
C GLU A 48 -13.45 15.65 1.57
N PRO A 49 -12.39 16.46 1.38
CA PRO A 49 -11.17 16.34 2.17
C PRO A 49 -11.45 16.34 3.67
N GLY A 50 -10.95 15.34 4.39
CA GLY A 50 -11.16 15.11 5.82
C GLY A 50 -12.23 14.07 6.14
N ASP A 51 -13.02 13.62 5.16
CA ASP A 51 -14.03 12.56 5.34
C ASP A 51 -13.38 11.20 5.67
N ARG A 52 -14.21 10.30 6.21
CA ARG A 52 -13.83 8.92 6.53
C ARG A 52 -14.51 7.96 5.57
N VAL A 53 -13.84 6.86 5.24
CA VAL A 53 -14.38 5.78 4.40
C VAL A 53 -14.14 4.45 5.10
N ILE A 54 -15.20 3.67 5.26
CA ILE A 54 -15.15 2.27 5.70
C ILE A 54 -15.26 1.43 4.43
N VAL A 55 -14.20 0.69 4.11
CA VAL A 55 -14.07 -0.06 2.87
C VAL A 55 -14.18 -1.56 3.16
N ASP A 56 -15.12 -2.22 2.48
CA ASP A 56 -15.22 -3.68 2.46
C ASP A 56 -14.33 -4.22 1.33
N THR A 57 -13.07 -4.46 1.65
CA THR A 57 -12.08 -5.03 0.70
C THR A 57 -12.32 -6.52 0.46
N ARG A 58 -11.86 -6.99 -0.71
CA ARG A 58 -11.68 -8.42 -1.02
C ARG A 58 -10.20 -8.79 -0.90
N ASP A 59 -9.91 -10.08 -0.74
CA ASP A 59 -8.53 -10.60 -0.77
C ASP A 59 -7.94 -10.53 -2.18
N ALA A 60 -6.62 -10.73 -2.29
CA ALA A 60 -5.84 -10.74 -3.54
C ALA A 60 -6.42 -11.62 -4.65
N PHE A 61 -7.16 -12.67 -4.28
CA PHE A 61 -7.69 -13.70 -5.18
C PHE A 61 -9.17 -13.48 -5.51
N GLU A 62 -9.77 -12.40 -5.01
CA GLU A 62 -11.20 -12.12 -5.11
C GLU A 62 -12.08 -13.29 -4.62
N GLY A 63 -11.59 -14.04 -3.62
CA GLY A 63 -12.25 -15.23 -3.07
C GLY A 63 -12.21 -16.47 -3.96
N ALA A 64 -11.42 -16.46 -5.04
CA ALA A 64 -11.27 -17.61 -5.94
C ALA A 64 -10.65 -18.84 -5.25
N ILE A 65 -9.74 -18.62 -4.29
CA ILE A 65 -9.16 -19.66 -3.45
C ILE A 65 -9.93 -19.73 -2.13
N ASN A 66 -10.40 -20.92 -1.77
CA ASN A 66 -11.10 -21.15 -0.50
C ASN A 66 -10.78 -22.50 0.16
N SER A 67 -9.85 -23.28 -0.43
CA SER A 67 -9.42 -24.58 0.08
C SER A 67 -7.91 -24.77 -0.07
N GLU A 68 -7.27 -25.46 0.89
CA GLU A 68 -5.85 -25.86 0.75
C GLU A 68 -5.62 -26.88 -0.38
N GLN A 69 -6.69 -27.48 -0.91
CA GLN A 69 -6.63 -28.39 -2.07
C GLN A 69 -6.77 -27.66 -3.41
N ASP A 70 -7.05 -26.36 -3.40
CA ASP A 70 -7.15 -25.57 -4.61
C ASP A 70 -5.80 -25.50 -5.33
N ILE A 71 -5.88 -25.37 -6.65
CA ILE A 71 -4.73 -25.35 -7.55
C ILE A 71 -4.64 -23.94 -8.17
N PRO A 72 -3.87 -23.00 -7.58
CA PRO A 72 -3.70 -21.63 -8.05
C PRO A 72 -3.63 -21.44 -9.57
N SER A 73 -2.83 -22.22 -10.28
CA SER A 73 -2.64 -22.19 -11.73
C SER A 73 -3.89 -22.52 -12.56
N GLN A 74 -4.89 -23.17 -11.96
CA GLN A 74 -6.17 -23.45 -12.59
C GLN A 74 -7.22 -22.37 -12.29
N LEU A 75 -7.08 -21.64 -11.19
CA LEU A 75 -8.07 -20.68 -10.69
C LEU A 75 -7.68 -19.24 -10.96
N LEU A 76 -6.37 -18.95 -11.00
CA LEU A 76 -5.81 -17.63 -11.14
C LEU A 76 -5.19 -17.43 -12.52
N LYS A 77 -5.17 -16.19 -12.98
CA LYS A 77 -4.49 -15.77 -14.19
C LYS A 77 -3.66 -14.53 -13.91
N MET A 78 -2.33 -14.65 -13.95
CA MET A 78 -1.46 -13.49 -13.77
C MET A 78 -1.63 -12.48 -14.93
N PRO A 79 -1.55 -11.16 -14.68
CA PRO A 79 -1.37 -10.49 -13.39
C PRO A 79 -2.69 -10.04 -12.73
N PHE A 80 -3.81 -10.72 -12.99
CA PHE A 80 -5.14 -10.37 -12.46
C PHE A 80 -5.29 -10.83 -11.00
N LEU A 81 -4.59 -10.13 -10.12
CA LEU A 81 -4.69 -10.22 -8.66
C LEU A 81 -5.04 -8.83 -8.09
N ASN A 82 -5.35 -8.79 -6.79
CA ASN A 82 -5.49 -7.55 -6.01
C ASN A 82 -6.69 -6.72 -6.52
N PRO A 83 -7.92 -7.22 -6.39
CA PRO A 83 -9.13 -6.51 -6.80
C PRO A 83 -9.25 -5.16 -6.08
N GLN A 84 -9.28 -4.06 -6.83
CA GLN A 84 -9.25 -2.71 -6.27
C GLN A 84 -10.64 -2.15 -6.00
N ASN A 85 -10.84 -1.62 -4.78
CA ASN A 85 -11.90 -0.66 -4.49
C ASN A 85 -11.54 0.73 -5.05
N GLY A 86 -12.55 1.51 -5.42
CA GLY A 86 -12.39 2.83 -6.04
C GLY A 86 -12.80 2.85 -7.53
N PRO A 87 -12.55 3.95 -8.25
CA PRO A 87 -11.88 5.16 -7.76
C PRO A 87 -12.79 6.00 -6.86
N ILE A 88 -12.23 6.41 -5.72
CA ILE A 88 -12.80 7.42 -4.83
C ILE A 88 -12.31 8.80 -5.29
N MET A 89 -13.25 9.71 -5.54
CA MET A 89 -12.97 11.09 -5.93
C MET A 89 -12.88 11.98 -4.69
N VAL A 90 -11.87 12.83 -4.62
CA VAL A 90 -11.70 13.82 -3.56
C VAL A 90 -11.99 15.21 -4.13
N ASN A 91 -12.98 15.90 -3.56
CA ASN A 91 -13.39 17.21 -4.05
C ASN A 91 -12.23 18.22 -3.99
N GLY A 92 -12.05 18.98 -5.07
CA GLY A 92 -10.98 19.99 -5.19
C GLY A 92 -9.56 19.45 -5.46
N ALA A 93 -9.36 18.14 -5.57
CA ALA A 93 -8.06 17.55 -5.89
C ALA A 93 -7.70 17.73 -7.37
N GLU A 94 -6.51 18.25 -7.65
CA GLU A 94 -5.98 18.47 -8.99
C GLU A 94 -4.48 18.15 -9.07
N LYS A 95 -3.94 18.07 -10.30
CA LYS A 95 -2.53 17.71 -10.53
C LYS A 95 -1.60 18.68 -9.77
N GLY A 96 -0.66 18.11 -9.01
CA GLY A 96 0.27 18.87 -8.15
C GLY A 96 -0.16 18.92 -6.67
N ASP A 97 -1.36 18.47 -6.35
CA ASP A 97 -1.78 18.20 -4.98
C ASP A 97 -1.32 16.82 -4.49
N VAL A 98 -1.61 16.52 -3.22
CA VAL A 98 -1.36 15.24 -2.58
C VAL A 98 -2.58 14.75 -1.82
N ILE A 99 -2.95 13.49 -2.03
CA ILE A 99 -3.92 12.79 -1.18
C ILE A 99 -3.18 12.24 0.04
N ALA A 100 -3.64 12.59 1.23
CA ALA A 100 -3.18 12.01 2.49
C ALA A 100 -4.19 10.96 2.97
N VAL A 101 -3.76 9.72 3.11
CA VAL A 101 -4.59 8.59 3.55
C VAL A 101 -4.10 8.12 4.90
N TYR A 102 -4.86 8.41 5.95
CA TYR A 102 -4.62 7.91 7.29
C TYR A 102 -5.42 6.62 7.52
N ILE A 103 -4.74 5.51 7.82
CA ILE A 103 -5.40 4.25 8.14
C ILE A 103 -5.70 4.21 9.64
N GLU A 104 -6.98 4.16 10.00
CA GLU A 104 -7.43 4.17 11.39
C GLU A 104 -7.42 2.75 11.97
N SER A 105 -7.98 1.79 11.23
CA SER A 105 -8.14 0.41 11.65
C SER A 105 -8.32 -0.52 10.46
N MET A 106 -7.99 -1.80 10.69
CA MET A 106 -8.21 -2.90 9.76
C MET A 106 -8.68 -4.09 10.57
N LEU A 107 -9.80 -4.71 10.17
CA LEU A 107 -10.38 -5.87 10.84
C LEU A 107 -10.72 -6.95 9.80
N PRO A 108 -10.64 -8.24 10.15
CA PRO A 108 -11.07 -9.30 9.27
C PRO A 108 -12.57 -9.29 9.04
N ARG A 109 -12.99 -9.44 7.77
CA ARG A 109 -14.38 -9.41 7.34
C ARG A 109 -14.93 -10.84 7.16
N GLY A 110 -16.20 -11.02 7.48
CA GLY A 110 -16.90 -12.30 7.34
C GLY A 110 -16.93 -13.14 8.63
N VAL A 111 -17.80 -14.15 8.65
CA VAL A 111 -17.94 -15.07 9.79
C VAL A 111 -16.86 -16.14 9.72
N ASN A 112 -16.14 -16.34 10.83
CA ASN A 112 -14.99 -17.26 10.91
C ASN A 112 -13.94 -16.97 9.82
N PRO A 113 -13.34 -15.76 9.83
CA PRO A 113 -12.47 -15.31 8.76
C PRO A 113 -11.17 -16.12 8.69
N HIS A 114 -10.70 -16.32 7.47
CA HIS A 114 -9.42 -16.93 7.17
C HIS A 114 -8.65 -15.99 6.24
N GLY A 115 -7.34 -15.91 6.45
CA GLY A 115 -6.42 -15.41 5.44
C GLY A 115 -5.82 -16.56 4.63
N ILE A 116 -5.14 -16.23 3.55
CA ILE A 116 -4.63 -17.19 2.57
C ILE A 116 -3.17 -16.85 2.27
N CYS A 117 -2.30 -17.86 2.24
CA CYS A 117 -0.95 -17.72 1.69
C CYS A 117 -0.79 -18.79 0.60
N ALA A 118 -0.25 -18.40 -0.56
CA ALA A 118 -0.15 -19.28 -1.72
C ALA A 118 1.25 -19.23 -2.36
N MET A 119 1.72 -20.39 -2.81
CA MET A 119 2.86 -20.50 -3.71
C MET A 119 2.32 -20.63 -5.13
N ILE A 120 2.19 -19.50 -5.82
CA ILE A 120 1.69 -19.42 -7.19
C ILE A 120 2.84 -19.81 -8.15
N PRO A 121 2.66 -20.77 -9.07
CA PRO A 121 3.70 -21.13 -10.02
C PRO A 121 4.22 -19.93 -10.81
N HIS A 122 5.55 -19.85 -10.99
CA HIS A 122 6.23 -18.77 -11.71
C HIS A 122 6.08 -17.36 -11.10
N PHE A 123 5.74 -17.27 -9.81
CA PHE A 123 5.66 -16.02 -9.06
C PHE A 123 6.25 -16.18 -7.64
N GLY A 124 7.01 -15.19 -7.19
CA GLY A 124 7.75 -15.22 -5.91
C GLY A 124 9.23 -14.87 -6.05
N GLY A 125 9.91 -14.64 -4.91
CA GLY A 125 11.27 -14.12 -4.87
C GLY A 125 12.37 -15.17 -5.03
N LEU A 126 12.08 -16.44 -4.71
CA LEU A 126 13.03 -17.56 -4.77
C LEU A 126 12.67 -18.60 -5.86
N THR A 127 12.02 -18.15 -6.93
CA THR A 127 11.66 -18.97 -8.10
C THR A 127 12.04 -18.24 -9.39
N GLY A 128 12.23 -18.98 -10.47
CA GLY A 128 12.12 -18.40 -11.81
C GLY A 128 10.71 -17.86 -12.04
N THR A 129 10.59 -16.75 -12.74
CA THR A 129 9.31 -16.09 -13.08
C THR A 129 9.28 -15.74 -14.55
N ASP A 130 8.14 -15.24 -15.05
CA ASP A 130 8.06 -14.78 -16.45
C ASP A 130 8.95 -13.56 -16.75
N LEU A 131 9.36 -12.80 -15.70
CA LEU A 131 10.33 -11.70 -15.82
C LEU A 131 11.76 -12.19 -15.61
N THR A 132 12.00 -12.94 -14.55
CA THR A 132 13.29 -13.59 -14.27
C THR A 132 13.26 -14.99 -14.87
N ALA A 133 13.27 -15.02 -16.20
CA ALA A 133 13.00 -16.22 -16.98
C ALA A 133 14.07 -17.30 -16.77
N MET A 134 13.65 -18.45 -16.24
CA MET A 134 14.48 -19.63 -16.00
C MET A 134 13.86 -20.84 -16.72
N LEU A 135 14.66 -21.89 -16.92
CA LEU A 135 14.23 -23.15 -17.56
C LEU A 135 13.80 -24.23 -16.56
N ASN A 136 13.82 -23.94 -15.27
CA ASN A 136 13.46 -24.88 -14.21
C ASN A 136 11.94 -25.11 -14.18
N ASP A 137 11.55 -26.29 -13.70
CA ASP A 137 10.17 -26.52 -13.26
C ASP A 137 9.80 -25.52 -12.14
N PRO A 138 8.52 -25.10 -12.03
CA PRO A 138 8.09 -24.22 -10.94
C PRO A 138 8.22 -24.88 -9.57
N LEU A 139 8.24 -24.06 -8.52
CA LEU A 139 8.12 -24.56 -7.14
C LEU A 139 6.78 -25.31 -6.94
N PRO A 140 6.69 -26.17 -5.91
CA PRO A 140 5.44 -26.86 -5.60
C PRO A 140 4.29 -25.87 -5.37
N GLU A 141 3.17 -26.15 -6.00
CA GLU A 141 1.95 -25.39 -5.82
C GLU A 141 1.32 -25.71 -4.45
N LYS A 142 1.11 -24.67 -3.64
CA LYS A 142 0.67 -24.79 -2.24
C LYS A 142 -0.30 -23.67 -1.90
N VAL A 143 -1.32 -24.02 -1.12
CA VAL A 143 -2.24 -23.07 -0.49
C VAL A 143 -2.27 -23.36 1.00
N ARG A 144 -2.34 -22.29 1.80
CA ARG A 144 -2.55 -22.34 3.25
C ARG A 144 -3.80 -21.56 3.59
N MET A 145 -4.73 -22.17 4.31
CA MET A 145 -5.91 -21.49 4.86
C MET A 145 -5.64 -21.20 6.33
N ILE A 146 -5.43 -19.93 6.66
CA ILE A 146 -4.95 -19.51 7.97
C ILE A 146 -6.08 -18.83 8.72
N LYS A 147 -6.58 -19.46 9.78
CA LYS A 147 -7.51 -18.81 10.69
C LYS A 147 -6.84 -17.56 11.29
N LEU A 148 -7.61 -16.49 11.47
CA LEU A 148 -7.13 -15.26 12.09
C LEU A 148 -8.24 -14.55 12.87
N ASP A 149 -7.85 -13.67 13.78
CA ASP A 149 -8.72 -12.73 14.46
C ASP A 149 -8.01 -11.37 14.61
N SER A 150 -8.63 -10.43 15.31
CA SER A 150 -8.07 -9.08 15.49
C SER A 150 -6.81 -9.03 16.38
N GLU A 151 -6.36 -10.15 16.94
CA GLU A 151 -5.17 -10.24 17.79
C GLU A 151 -4.07 -11.08 17.14
N LYS A 152 -4.43 -12.20 16.50
CA LYS A 152 -3.48 -13.24 16.07
C LYS A 152 -3.79 -13.81 14.70
N VAL A 153 -2.73 -14.31 14.06
CA VAL A 153 -2.76 -15.11 12.83
C VAL A 153 -2.28 -16.53 13.19
N TYR A 154 -3.18 -17.51 13.12
CA TYR A 154 -2.96 -18.88 13.59
C TYR A 154 -2.25 -19.73 12.53
N TRP A 155 -1.00 -19.38 12.24
CA TRP A 155 -0.22 -19.98 11.16
C TRP A 155 -0.07 -21.50 11.28
N SER A 156 0.17 -22.03 12.48
CA SER A 156 0.28 -23.47 12.74
C SER A 156 0.22 -23.75 14.24
N GLU A 157 0.16 -25.02 14.67
CA GLU A 157 0.29 -25.37 16.10
C GLU A 157 1.58 -24.84 16.73
N ARG A 158 2.67 -24.79 15.94
CA ARG A 158 3.98 -24.35 16.39
C ARG A 158 4.14 -22.83 16.42
N HIS A 159 3.43 -22.11 15.55
CA HIS A 159 3.63 -20.68 15.34
C HIS A 159 2.29 -19.95 15.29
N THR A 160 2.10 -19.03 16.22
CA THR A 160 1.01 -18.07 16.22
C THR A 160 1.63 -16.69 16.06
N LEU A 161 1.30 -16.02 14.97
CA LEU A 161 1.87 -14.72 14.63
C LEU A 161 0.99 -13.60 15.20
N PRO A 162 1.56 -12.44 15.55
CA PRO A 162 0.77 -11.25 15.88
C PRO A 162 -0.01 -10.76 14.65
N TYR A 163 -1.25 -10.32 14.84
CA TYR A 163 -2.00 -9.60 13.81
C TYR A 163 -1.41 -8.19 13.64
N LYS A 164 -0.81 -7.94 12.47
CA LYS A 164 -0.18 -6.66 12.11
C LYS A 164 -0.64 -6.30 10.71
N PRO A 165 -1.90 -5.87 10.56
CA PRO A 165 -2.47 -5.69 9.25
C PRO A 165 -1.93 -4.44 8.57
N HIS A 166 -1.84 -4.51 7.24
CA HIS A 166 -1.50 -3.38 6.38
C HIS A 166 -2.12 -3.58 5.00
N ILE A 167 -2.16 -2.49 4.24
CA ILE A 167 -2.64 -2.47 2.86
C ILE A 167 -1.45 -2.69 1.92
N GLY A 168 -1.54 -3.69 1.05
CA GLY A 168 -0.59 -3.94 -0.04
C GLY A 168 -0.75 -2.94 -1.19
N THR A 169 -2.00 -2.73 -1.62
CA THR A 169 -2.34 -1.80 -2.71
C THR A 169 -2.99 -0.50 -2.23
N LEU A 170 -2.26 0.61 -2.32
CA LEU A 170 -2.78 1.96 -2.04
C LEU A 170 -2.26 2.94 -3.09
N SER A 171 -3.16 3.57 -3.84
CA SER A 171 -2.75 4.32 -5.04
C SER A 171 -3.69 5.45 -5.44
N VAL A 172 -3.21 6.34 -6.31
CA VAL A 172 -4.01 7.34 -7.03
C VAL A 172 -3.80 7.18 -8.53
N SER A 173 -4.78 7.59 -9.34
CA SER A 173 -4.68 7.44 -10.79
C SER A 173 -3.46 8.18 -11.39
N PRO A 174 -2.73 7.54 -12.33
CA PRO A 174 -1.88 8.24 -13.29
C PRO A 174 -2.70 9.17 -14.19
N GLU A 175 -2.05 10.19 -14.77
CA GLU A 175 -2.72 11.23 -15.58
C GLU A 175 -3.46 10.66 -16.80
N ILE A 176 -2.76 9.81 -17.56
CA ILE A 176 -3.29 9.16 -18.77
C ILE A 176 -3.09 7.65 -18.78
N ASP A 177 -2.09 7.12 -18.08
CA ASP A 177 -1.84 5.68 -18.05
C ASP A 177 -2.86 4.93 -17.19
N SER A 178 -2.94 3.61 -17.41
CA SER A 178 -3.71 2.69 -16.58
C SER A 178 -2.81 1.50 -16.23
N ILE A 179 -2.32 1.47 -14.99
CA ILE A 179 -1.34 0.48 -14.52
C ILE A 179 -2.10 -0.71 -13.92
N ASN A 180 -1.65 -1.95 -14.12
CA ASN A 180 -2.32 -3.12 -13.51
C ASN A 180 -2.19 -3.09 -11.98
N SER A 181 -3.12 -3.70 -11.27
CA SER A 181 -3.20 -3.72 -9.80
C SER A 181 -2.01 -4.41 -9.10
N LEU A 182 -1.23 -5.23 -9.81
CA LEU A 182 -0.06 -5.94 -9.28
C LEU A 182 1.23 -5.10 -9.33
N THR A 183 1.22 -3.92 -9.97
CA THR A 183 2.46 -3.14 -10.19
C THR A 183 2.51 -1.90 -9.30
N PRO A 184 3.54 -1.73 -8.46
CA PRO A 184 3.80 -0.45 -7.81
C PRO A 184 4.55 0.52 -8.75
N ASP A 185 4.32 1.82 -8.59
CA ASP A 185 5.02 2.88 -9.31
C ASP A 185 4.95 4.21 -8.54
N ASN A 186 5.32 5.31 -9.20
CA ASN A 186 5.24 6.68 -8.69
C ASN A 186 3.83 7.17 -8.29
N HIS A 187 2.81 6.32 -8.48
CA HIS A 187 1.40 6.54 -8.15
C HIS A 187 0.95 5.78 -6.89
N GLY A 188 1.86 5.03 -6.25
CA GLY A 188 1.54 4.03 -5.23
C GLY A 188 1.49 2.65 -5.87
N GLY A 189 0.37 1.95 -5.70
CA GLY A 189 0.12 0.65 -6.33
C GLY A 189 0.42 -0.48 -5.35
N ASN A 190 0.83 -1.64 -5.87
CA ASN A 190 1.16 -2.84 -5.09
C ASN A 190 2.51 -2.71 -4.39
N MET A 191 2.56 -1.89 -3.34
CA MET A 191 3.82 -1.51 -2.69
C MET A 191 4.25 -2.56 -1.67
N ASP A 192 3.28 -3.23 -1.05
CA ASP A 192 3.48 -4.25 -0.01
C ASP A 192 4.50 -3.81 1.02
N VAL A 193 4.32 -2.60 1.54
CA VAL A 193 5.16 -2.04 2.59
C VAL A 193 4.43 -2.28 3.92
N PRO A 194 4.95 -3.14 4.82
CA PRO A 194 4.27 -3.50 6.07
C PRO A 194 3.95 -2.31 6.98
N ASP A 195 4.63 -1.18 6.80
CA ASP A 195 4.41 0.04 7.58
C ASP A 195 3.11 0.79 7.16
N ILE A 196 2.47 0.46 6.03
CA ILE A 196 1.21 1.06 5.55
C ILE A 196 -0.01 0.39 6.22
N GLY A 197 -0.03 0.43 7.55
CA GLY A 197 -1.09 -0.15 8.39
C GLY A 197 -1.74 0.87 9.32
N PRO A 198 -2.58 0.43 10.29
CA PRO A 198 -3.21 1.30 11.27
C PRO A 198 -2.20 2.21 11.99
N GLY A 199 -2.46 3.51 11.98
CA GLY A 199 -1.56 4.50 12.55
C GLY A 199 -0.52 5.07 11.57
N SER A 200 -0.59 4.74 10.28
CA SER A 200 0.21 5.36 9.21
C SER A 200 -0.59 6.37 8.40
N ILE A 201 0.09 7.37 7.84
CA ILE A 201 -0.44 8.29 6.83
C ILE A 201 0.38 8.11 5.56
N THR A 202 -0.25 7.74 4.46
CA THR A 202 0.40 7.67 3.14
C THR A 202 0.05 8.90 2.30
N TYR A 203 1.05 9.48 1.65
CA TYR A 203 0.97 10.67 0.80
C TYR A 203 1.16 10.28 -0.66
N LEU A 204 0.13 10.52 -1.47
CA LEU A 204 0.10 10.10 -2.87
C LEU A 204 -0.03 11.32 -3.81
N PRO A 205 0.89 11.48 -4.80
CA PRO A 205 0.86 12.60 -5.73
C PRO A 205 -0.34 12.55 -6.68
N VAL A 206 -1.20 13.57 -6.62
CA VAL A 206 -2.33 13.71 -7.54
C VAL A 206 -1.82 14.06 -8.93
N ARG A 207 -2.24 13.28 -9.93
CA ARG A 207 -1.97 13.53 -11.35
C ARG A 207 -3.22 13.59 -12.22
N SER A 208 -4.33 13.03 -11.76
CA SER A 208 -5.64 13.10 -12.41
C SER A 208 -6.62 13.97 -11.63
N PRO A 209 -7.57 14.65 -12.30
CA PRO A 209 -8.63 15.38 -11.62
C PRO A 209 -9.39 14.50 -10.62
N GLY A 210 -9.60 15.02 -9.41
CA GLY A 210 -10.28 14.32 -8.32
C GLY A 210 -9.42 13.29 -7.59
N GLY A 211 -8.12 13.16 -7.89
CA GLY A 211 -7.22 12.21 -7.24
C GLY A 211 -7.39 10.76 -7.73
N ARG A 212 -8.63 10.25 -7.67
CA ARG A 212 -8.99 8.85 -8.00
C ARG A 212 -8.20 7.86 -7.13
N LEU A 213 -8.51 7.85 -5.84
CA LEU A 213 -7.91 6.94 -4.85
C LEU A 213 -8.44 5.51 -5.06
N PHE A 214 -7.52 4.55 -5.06
CA PHE A 214 -7.81 3.11 -5.04
C PHE A 214 -7.13 2.45 -3.83
N ILE A 215 -7.77 1.40 -3.33
CA ILE A 215 -7.33 0.64 -2.16
C ILE A 215 -7.75 -0.83 -2.30
N GLY A 216 -6.92 -1.76 -1.85
CA GLY A 216 -7.24 -3.18 -1.82
C GLY A 216 -6.15 -3.99 -1.13
N ASP A 217 -6.21 -5.31 -1.32
CA ASP A 217 -5.12 -6.21 -0.97
C ASP A 217 -4.65 -6.10 0.49
N ALA A 218 -5.56 -6.40 1.41
CA ALA A 218 -5.25 -6.34 2.82
C ALA A 218 -4.47 -7.58 3.26
N HIS A 219 -3.34 -7.36 3.94
CA HIS A 219 -2.48 -8.42 4.47
C HIS A 219 -2.65 -8.47 5.99
N ALA A 220 -2.81 -9.66 6.57
CA ALA A 220 -2.90 -9.82 8.02
C ALA A 220 -1.53 -9.72 8.71
N CYS A 221 -0.48 -10.07 7.97
CA CYS A 221 0.93 -9.88 8.29
C CYS A 221 1.79 -10.16 7.04
N GLN A 222 2.98 -9.57 6.96
CA GLN A 222 3.95 -9.82 5.89
C GLN A 222 5.38 -9.67 6.43
N GLY A 223 6.32 -10.40 5.82
CA GLY A 223 7.76 -10.23 6.06
C GLY A 223 8.39 -9.32 5.01
N ASP A 224 9.53 -8.71 5.34
CA ASP A 224 10.28 -7.87 4.41
C ASP A 224 10.61 -8.66 3.12
N GLY A 225 10.17 -8.14 1.97
CA GLY A 225 10.35 -8.71 0.64
C GLY A 225 9.26 -9.66 0.16
N GLU A 226 8.32 -10.10 1.01
CA GLU A 226 7.20 -10.97 0.62
C GLU A 226 7.65 -12.21 -0.18
N ILE A 227 8.67 -12.90 0.32
CA ILE A 227 9.55 -13.73 -0.50
C ILE A 227 8.89 -14.89 -1.26
N CYS A 228 7.72 -15.38 -0.85
CA CYS A 228 7.03 -16.47 -1.55
C CYS A 228 6.04 -15.99 -2.62
N GLY A 229 5.85 -14.68 -2.75
CA GLY A 229 4.90 -14.07 -3.68
C GLY A 229 3.65 -13.52 -3.02
N THR A 230 3.25 -14.03 -1.85
CA THR A 230 2.03 -13.58 -1.16
C THR A 230 2.30 -13.40 0.33
N ALA A 231 1.52 -12.54 0.97
CA ALA A 231 1.41 -12.42 2.41
C ALA A 231 0.36 -13.40 2.95
N VAL A 232 -0.29 -13.03 4.05
CA VAL A 232 -1.55 -13.65 4.51
C VAL A 232 -2.70 -12.78 4.04
N GLU A 233 -3.20 -13.07 2.85
CA GLU A 233 -4.25 -12.33 2.13
C GLU A 233 -5.60 -12.51 2.78
N PHE A 234 -6.32 -11.44 3.07
CA PHE A 234 -7.66 -11.56 3.67
C PHE A 234 -8.61 -10.44 3.24
N ALA A 235 -9.90 -10.75 3.18
CA ALA A 235 -10.93 -9.73 3.07
C ALA A 235 -11.02 -8.94 4.38
N SER A 236 -10.92 -7.61 4.29
CA SER A 236 -10.92 -6.73 5.46
C SER A 236 -12.03 -5.69 5.44
N ILE A 237 -12.38 -5.21 6.64
CA ILE A 237 -13.04 -3.92 6.86
C ILE A 237 -11.94 -2.92 7.22
N THR A 238 -11.57 -2.07 6.26
CA THR A 238 -10.52 -1.06 6.43
C THR A 238 -11.15 0.31 6.59
N THR A 239 -10.85 1.01 7.70
CA THR A 239 -11.32 2.38 7.91
C THR A 239 -10.18 3.35 7.66
N ILE A 240 -10.38 4.26 6.71
CA ILE A 240 -9.44 5.32 6.36
C ILE A 240 -10.05 6.71 6.58
N LYS A 241 -9.19 7.69 6.84
CA LYS A 241 -9.50 9.11 6.71
C LYS A 241 -8.68 9.67 5.55
N VAL A 242 -9.33 10.36 4.63
CA VAL A 242 -8.70 10.89 3.42
C VAL A 242 -8.76 12.41 3.45
N ASP A 243 -7.63 13.07 3.28
CA ASP A 243 -7.53 14.53 3.22
C ASP A 243 -6.67 14.97 2.02
N LEU A 244 -6.65 16.27 1.75
CA LEU A 244 -6.02 16.87 0.58
C LEU A 244 -5.04 17.96 1.02
N ILE A 245 -3.79 17.83 0.57
CA ILE A 245 -2.76 18.86 0.71
C ILE A 245 -2.59 19.54 -0.64
N LYS A 246 -2.78 20.86 -0.69
CA LYS A 246 -2.72 21.64 -1.93
C LYS A 246 -1.29 21.99 -2.32
N ASN A 247 -0.99 21.95 -3.62
CA ASN A 247 0.26 22.43 -4.23
C ASN A 247 1.53 21.93 -3.50
N TRP A 248 1.66 20.61 -3.37
CA TRP A 248 2.84 19.94 -2.80
C TRP A 248 3.36 18.93 -3.81
N PRO A 249 4.26 19.33 -4.73
CA PRO A 249 4.68 18.46 -5.81
C PRO A 249 5.52 17.30 -5.28
N LEU A 250 4.98 16.08 -5.35
CA LEU A 250 5.70 14.85 -5.05
C LEU A 250 5.98 14.05 -6.32
N SER A 251 7.19 13.48 -6.40
CA SER A 251 7.52 12.55 -7.48
C SER A 251 7.12 11.12 -7.15
N TRP A 252 7.20 10.73 -5.88
CA TRP A 252 6.96 9.38 -5.38
C TRP A 252 6.06 9.38 -4.15
N PRO A 253 5.42 8.25 -3.82
CA PRO A 253 4.73 8.09 -2.54
C PRO A 253 5.66 8.35 -1.36
N ARG A 254 5.12 8.97 -0.32
CA ARG A 254 5.76 9.10 0.99
C ARG A 254 4.81 8.56 2.06
N MET A 255 5.31 8.20 3.23
CA MET A 255 4.46 7.92 4.38
C MET A 255 5.05 8.49 5.67
N GLU A 256 4.18 8.68 6.66
CA GLU A 256 4.52 9.16 7.99
C GLU A 256 3.80 8.30 9.04
N ASN A 257 4.49 7.92 10.11
CA ASN A 257 3.90 7.28 11.27
C ASN A 257 4.35 7.99 12.56
N ALA A 258 4.10 7.41 13.72
CA ALA A 258 4.45 8.03 15.00
C ALA A 258 5.95 8.37 15.15
N GLU A 259 6.84 7.57 14.56
CA GLU A 259 8.28 7.62 14.83
C GLU A 259 9.11 8.07 13.63
N THR A 260 8.61 7.88 12.40
CA THR A 260 9.43 8.03 11.19
C THR A 260 8.69 8.76 10.07
N ILE A 261 9.48 9.36 9.19
CA ILE A 261 9.08 9.69 7.83
C ILE A 261 9.76 8.72 6.86
N MET A 262 9.10 8.42 5.74
CA MET A 262 9.62 7.49 4.75
C MET A 262 9.27 7.92 3.32
N SER A 263 10.25 7.81 2.42
CA SER A 263 10.05 7.91 0.97
C SER A 263 10.04 6.52 0.36
N ILE A 264 9.09 6.25 -0.54
CA ILE A 264 8.85 4.91 -1.09
C ILE A 264 9.15 4.91 -2.59
N GLY A 265 10.19 4.18 -2.98
CA GLY A 265 10.62 4.03 -4.38
C GLY A 265 10.31 2.64 -4.92
N SER A 266 9.82 2.58 -6.17
CA SER A 266 9.49 1.31 -6.82
C SER A 266 10.13 1.18 -8.20
N ALA A 267 10.94 0.13 -8.41
CA ALA A 267 11.65 -0.12 -9.66
C ALA A 267 12.21 -1.55 -9.74
N ARG A 268 12.83 -1.88 -10.87
CA ARG A 268 13.83 -2.95 -10.99
C ARG A 268 15.08 -2.37 -11.68
N PRO A 269 16.31 -2.75 -11.28
CA PRO A 269 16.64 -3.68 -10.19
C PRO A 269 16.46 -3.04 -8.79
N LEU A 270 16.64 -3.83 -7.72
CA LEU A 270 16.30 -3.42 -6.34
C LEU A 270 17.13 -2.23 -5.84
N GLU A 271 18.36 -2.10 -6.30
CA GLU A 271 19.22 -0.95 -6.00
C GLU A 271 18.66 0.36 -6.57
N ASP A 272 17.95 0.33 -7.70
CA ASP A 272 17.32 1.52 -8.27
C ASP A 272 16.06 1.92 -7.49
N ALA A 273 15.30 0.96 -6.99
CA ALA A 273 14.21 1.23 -6.03
C ALA A 273 14.76 1.91 -4.77
N THR A 274 15.89 1.42 -4.26
CA THR A 274 16.58 1.99 -3.09
C THR A 274 17.15 3.39 -3.37
N ARG A 275 17.75 3.62 -4.54
CA ARG A 275 18.25 4.93 -4.99
C ARG A 275 17.12 5.95 -5.09
N ILE A 276 15.99 5.55 -5.66
CA ILE A 276 14.79 6.40 -5.74
C ILE A 276 14.35 6.81 -4.34
N ALA A 277 14.17 5.83 -3.44
CA ALA A 277 13.70 6.08 -2.07
C ALA A 277 14.61 7.03 -1.31
N TYR A 278 15.93 6.78 -1.28
CA TYR A 278 16.87 7.66 -0.58
C TYR A 278 16.99 9.04 -1.22
N ARG A 279 17.00 9.13 -2.56
CA ARG A 279 17.11 10.43 -3.24
C ARG A 279 15.86 11.28 -2.99
N ASP A 280 14.67 10.68 -3.01
CA ASP A 280 13.44 11.39 -2.66
C ASP A 280 13.46 11.85 -1.18
N LEU A 281 13.92 11.01 -0.26
CA LEU A 281 14.05 11.38 1.15
C LEU A 281 15.02 12.55 1.34
N ILE A 282 16.17 12.55 0.65
CA ILE A 282 17.13 13.67 0.71
C ILE A 282 16.48 14.97 0.25
N TYR A 283 15.77 14.96 -0.89
CA TYR A 283 15.06 16.16 -1.35
C TYR A 283 13.99 16.61 -0.36
N TRP A 284 13.27 15.66 0.26
CA TRP A 284 12.31 15.98 1.30
C TRP A 284 12.96 16.69 2.51
N LEU A 285 14.09 16.18 2.99
CA LEU A 285 14.84 16.78 4.09
C LEU A 285 15.31 18.19 3.78
N VAL A 286 15.76 18.44 2.56
CA VAL A 286 16.17 19.78 2.11
C VAL A 286 14.98 20.72 2.02
N ASP A 287 13.91 20.30 1.34
CA ASP A 287 12.78 21.17 1.01
C ASP A 287 11.93 21.54 2.24
N ASP A 288 11.62 20.57 3.10
CA ASP A 288 10.65 20.75 4.19
C ASP A 288 11.31 20.86 5.58
N PHE A 289 12.56 20.39 5.74
CA PHE A 289 13.23 20.30 7.05
C PHE A 289 14.55 21.08 7.15
N GLY A 290 14.89 21.87 6.13
CA GLY A 290 16.00 22.84 6.20
C GLY A 290 17.40 22.25 6.22
N PHE A 291 17.57 21.00 5.79
CA PHE A 291 18.88 20.37 5.65
C PHE A 291 19.66 20.94 4.47
N GLU A 292 21.00 20.95 4.58
CA GLU A 292 21.88 21.07 3.42
C GLU A 292 21.96 19.71 2.69
N GLN A 293 22.02 19.72 1.36
CA GLN A 293 21.89 18.51 0.55
C GLN A 293 22.97 17.46 0.85
N TRP A 294 24.23 17.87 0.90
CA TRP A 294 25.35 16.95 1.09
C TRP A 294 25.45 16.47 2.53
N ASP A 295 25.10 17.34 3.49
CA ASP A 295 24.94 16.97 4.89
C ASP A 295 23.83 15.92 5.07
N ALA A 296 22.63 16.13 4.51
CA ALA A 296 21.56 15.13 4.55
C ALA A 296 21.98 13.79 3.95
N TYR A 297 22.70 13.81 2.82
CA TYR A 297 23.21 12.59 2.18
C TYR A 297 24.20 11.85 3.09
N MET A 298 25.20 12.55 3.62
CA MET A 298 26.21 11.96 4.52
C MET A 298 25.60 11.49 5.84
N LEU A 299 24.64 12.24 6.39
CA LEU A 299 23.90 11.91 7.59
C LEU A 299 23.07 10.64 7.40
N LEU A 300 22.29 10.53 6.33
CA LEU A 300 21.50 9.35 6.02
C LEU A 300 22.36 8.11 5.80
N SER A 301 23.61 8.26 5.38
CA SER A 301 24.57 7.16 5.36
C SER A 301 24.93 6.62 6.77
N GLN A 302 24.60 7.34 7.85
CA GLN A 302 24.83 6.92 9.23
C GLN A 302 23.53 6.48 9.93
N CYS A 303 22.43 7.18 9.67
CA CYS A 303 21.17 7.02 10.42
C CYS A 303 20.00 6.50 9.60
N GLY A 304 20.09 6.51 8.26
CA GLY A 304 19.03 6.07 7.38
C GLY A 304 18.65 4.61 7.64
N LYS A 305 17.36 4.30 7.57
CA LYS A 305 16.85 2.93 7.61
C LYS A 305 16.22 2.57 6.28
N VAL A 306 16.23 1.28 5.97
CA VAL A 306 15.63 0.73 4.76
C VAL A 306 14.57 -0.27 5.17
N ARG A 307 13.39 -0.16 4.57
CA ARG A 307 12.36 -1.19 4.54
C ARG A 307 12.33 -1.80 3.14
N LEU A 308 12.52 -3.10 3.04
CA LEU A 308 12.18 -3.83 1.82
C LEU A 308 10.69 -4.19 1.88
N GLY A 309 9.88 -3.63 0.98
CA GLY A 309 8.44 -3.90 0.86
C GLY A 309 8.22 -5.27 0.22
N ASN A 310 7.98 -5.29 -1.10
CA ASN A 310 8.10 -6.52 -1.90
C ASN A 310 9.42 -6.60 -2.68
N MET A 311 9.78 -7.84 -3.03
CA MET A 311 10.73 -8.13 -4.10
C MET A 311 10.22 -9.20 -5.08
N VAL A 312 8.91 -9.26 -5.29
CA VAL A 312 8.25 -10.32 -6.10
C VAL A 312 7.49 -9.76 -7.30
N ASP A 313 6.92 -8.57 -7.14
CA ASP A 313 6.07 -7.90 -8.13
C ASP A 313 6.80 -7.46 -9.40
N PRO A 314 6.06 -7.07 -10.45
CA PRO A 314 6.65 -6.49 -11.66
C PRO A 314 7.69 -5.39 -11.39
N LYS A 315 7.49 -4.60 -10.32
CA LYS A 315 8.49 -3.67 -9.76
C LYS A 315 8.65 -3.94 -8.27
N TYR A 316 9.89 -3.94 -7.79
CA TYR A 316 10.17 -4.07 -6.36
C TYR A 316 9.95 -2.73 -5.66
N THR A 317 9.66 -2.76 -4.36
CA THR A 317 9.42 -1.55 -3.57
C THR A 317 10.32 -1.47 -2.34
N VAL A 318 10.89 -0.28 -2.13
CA VAL A 318 11.79 0.02 -1.02
C VAL A 318 11.37 1.34 -0.34
N GLY A 319 11.30 1.34 0.98
CA GLY A 319 11.13 2.53 1.80
C GLY A 319 12.46 2.99 2.40
N ALA A 320 12.84 4.25 2.21
CA ALA A 320 13.96 4.87 2.92
C ALA A 320 13.41 5.74 4.05
N MET A 321 13.91 5.57 5.28
CA MET A 321 13.33 6.18 6.47
C MET A 321 14.34 7.01 7.25
N LEU A 322 13.81 8.01 7.96
CA LEU A 322 14.50 8.75 9.02
C LEU A 322 13.60 8.83 10.26
N ASN A 323 14.20 8.67 11.45
CA ASN A 323 13.51 8.90 12.71
C ASN A 323 13.20 10.39 12.91
N LYS A 324 11.98 10.70 13.34
CA LYS A 324 11.49 12.07 13.54
C LYS A 324 12.28 12.86 14.59
N GLU A 325 12.93 12.21 15.55
CA GLU A 325 13.83 12.88 16.50
C GLU A 325 14.98 13.61 15.79
N LEU A 326 15.42 13.09 14.63
CA LEU A 326 16.48 13.67 13.82
C LEU A 326 15.99 14.79 12.89
N LEU A 327 14.70 15.13 12.92
CA LEU A 327 14.12 16.28 12.21
C LEU A 327 14.08 17.54 13.06
N ALA A 328 14.46 17.46 14.34
CA ALA A 328 14.48 18.60 15.24
C ALA A 328 15.51 19.65 14.76
N GLN A 329 15.13 20.93 14.89
CA GLN A 329 15.93 22.08 14.52
C GLN A 329 16.58 22.74 15.73
#